data_AF-A0A955YTE8-F1
#
_entry.id   AF-A0A955YTE8-F1
#
_cell.length_a   1.000
_cell.length_b   1.000
_cell.length_c   1.000
_cell.angle_alpha   90.00
_cell.angle_beta   90.00
_cell.angle_gamma   90.00
#
_symmetry.space_group_name_H-M   'P 1'
#
loop_
_entity.id
_entity.type
_entity.pdbx_description
1 polymer ?
#
loop_
_entity_poly.entity_id
_entity_poly.type
_entity_poly.pdbx_seq_one_letter_code
_entity_poly.pdbx_strand_id
1 'polypeptide(L)'
;DEQERVFFLGDTGPVPESPAVERTVGRSLGRHVIRPESLPPGVGDDDWSVDGDRYVWIRRSGYRSEVVLGRGSKPGHRDPGAADDLVVWAAEATAAAPFVRSVPGGAWIAFHHNLREDTGEPDIAKWIALRFVDDEGGVHEPSAPMVDRDRDRQGEEQSFEFPSIAVGEGGALRLFGRGSHCFYSQDLSSDGYGPRVPLGDATWGCRGRRVAALVDDGGGCWTARRERPGVVVCYTDGPRGSAPDLRSVSAEQSAIRLGGVHGASSRGSGSTAGHDTAAFRARVGAFDGDAEYMTLFGDIHQHSAHSDGIGTADEPYLRARYLYGDDFCALSDHESFLGKRVGPSEWALLEGAAERHNEPGEFATLLAYEWTGKMFPGPGHKVVYPPKVGLPILSRDNVPEGDALVAQVADQGGIAVPHHVGWTGANEEAHDPSVQPVWEICSCHGCYESFAHELGQRGDLRDQMVDAVLRRGHRFGFIASSDGHGLLWHHGVARKRDP
;
A
#
# COMPACT_ATOMS: atom_id res chain seq x y z
N ASP A 1 6.56 -14.20 -21.39
CA ASP A 1 7.60 -15.16 -21.81
C ASP A 1 7.90 -16.09 -20.63
N GLU A 2 8.00 -17.39 -20.85
CA GLU A 2 7.73 -18.51 -19.91
C GLU A 2 8.53 -18.58 -18.56
N GLN A 3 9.25 -17.53 -18.14
CA GLN A 3 10.14 -17.56 -16.97
C GLN A 3 9.57 -17.01 -15.65
N GLU A 4 8.36 -16.44 -15.64
CA GLU A 4 7.65 -16.07 -14.39
C GLU A 4 6.90 -17.27 -13.75
N ARG A 5 6.96 -18.47 -14.36
CA ARG A 5 6.38 -19.70 -13.79
C ARG A 5 7.10 -20.24 -12.56
N VAL A 6 8.28 -19.72 -12.21
CA VAL A 6 9.08 -20.22 -11.07
C VAL A 6 8.45 -19.88 -9.70
N PHE A 7 7.36 -19.08 -9.67
CA PHE A 7 6.56 -18.85 -8.46
C PHE A 7 5.52 -19.95 -8.16
N PHE A 8 5.33 -20.93 -9.05
CA PHE A 8 4.23 -21.87 -8.96
C PHE A 8 4.69 -23.33 -9.06
N LEU A 9 4.91 -23.99 -7.92
CA LEU A 9 4.70 -25.44 -7.85
C LEU A 9 3.20 -25.69 -7.78
N GLY A 10 2.58 -25.75 -8.96
CA GLY A 10 1.15 -26.01 -9.15
C GLY A 10 0.82 -26.12 -10.64
N ASP A 11 0.80 -27.36 -11.12
CA ASP A 11 0.66 -27.77 -12.51
C ASP A 11 -0.57 -27.16 -13.21
N THR A 12 -0.38 -26.27 -14.21
CA THR A 12 -1.45 -25.85 -15.15
C THR A 12 -0.89 -25.59 -16.55
N GLY A 13 -1.53 -26.19 -17.54
CA GLY A 13 -1.13 -26.27 -18.95
C GLY A 13 -1.04 -24.94 -19.73
N PRO A 14 -0.75 -24.98 -21.04
CA PRO A 14 -0.37 -23.79 -21.81
C PRO A 14 -1.57 -22.86 -22.08
N VAL A 15 -1.31 -21.55 -21.95
CA VAL A 15 -2.23 -20.44 -22.27
C VAL A 15 -2.03 -20.06 -23.75
N PRO A 16 -3.09 -19.86 -24.56
CA PRO A 16 -2.95 -19.49 -25.96
C PRO A 16 -2.62 -18.00 -26.17
N GLU A 17 -1.81 -17.72 -27.19
CA GLU A 17 -1.45 -16.37 -27.65
C GLU A 17 -2.68 -15.56 -28.11
N SER A 18 -2.75 -14.29 -27.70
CA SER A 18 -3.77 -13.34 -28.18
C SER A 18 -3.30 -12.59 -29.43
N PRO A 19 -4.18 -12.33 -30.42
CA PRO A 19 -3.80 -11.72 -31.68
C PRO A 19 -3.58 -10.20 -31.55
N ALA A 20 -2.61 -9.70 -32.33
CA ALA A 20 -2.30 -8.29 -32.45
C ALA A 20 -3.48 -7.48 -33.01
N VAL A 21 -3.86 -6.41 -32.32
CA VAL A 21 -4.85 -5.44 -32.81
C VAL A 21 -4.12 -4.19 -33.28
N GLU A 22 -4.23 -3.90 -34.58
CA GLU A 22 -3.74 -2.65 -35.21
C GLU A 22 -4.38 -1.42 -34.56
N ARG A 23 -3.55 -0.49 -34.10
CA ARG A 23 -3.98 0.81 -33.58
C ARG A 23 -4.19 1.81 -34.72
N THR A 24 -5.44 2.12 -35.03
CA THR A 24 -5.78 3.32 -35.81
C THR A 24 -5.80 4.53 -34.88
N VAL A 25 -4.83 5.44 -35.02
CA VAL A 25 -4.74 6.68 -34.24
C VAL A 25 -5.68 7.72 -34.83
N GLY A 26 -6.62 8.23 -34.02
CA GLY A 26 -7.60 9.23 -34.43
C GLY A 26 -8.01 10.19 -33.32
N ARG A 27 -7.30 11.34 -33.27
CA ARG A 27 -7.68 12.67 -32.73
C ARG A 27 -7.78 12.89 -31.22
N SER A 28 -7.40 14.12 -30.87
CA SER A 28 -7.09 14.67 -29.56
C SER A 28 -8.27 14.68 -28.59
N LEU A 29 -8.15 13.93 -27.51
CA LEU A 29 -8.85 14.22 -26.26
C LEU A 29 -7.98 15.16 -25.44
N GLY A 30 -8.52 16.32 -25.10
CA GLY A 30 -7.86 17.31 -24.25
C GLY A 30 -7.38 16.66 -22.96
N ARG A 31 -6.08 16.79 -22.69
CA ARG A 31 -5.45 16.36 -21.43
C ARG A 31 -5.99 17.22 -20.29
N HIS A 32 -7.08 16.80 -19.66
CA HIS A 32 -7.33 17.14 -18.26
C HIS A 32 -6.43 16.25 -17.40
N VAL A 33 -5.15 16.63 -17.28
CA VAL A 33 -4.30 16.15 -16.20
C VAL A 33 -4.90 16.75 -14.93
N ILE A 34 -5.44 15.91 -14.05
CA ILE A 34 -5.74 16.33 -12.67
C ILE A 34 -4.40 16.76 -12.09
N ARG A 35 -4.25 18.06 -11.84
CA ARG A 35 -3.03 18.58 -11.21
C ARG A 35 -3.12 18.31 -9.70
N PRO A 36 -2.04 17.79 -9.07
CA PRO A 36 -1.95 17.59 -7.62
C PRO A 36 -2.30 18.84 -6.80
N GLU A 37 -2.12 20.03 -7.40
CA GLU A 37 -2.41 21.36 -6.85
C GLU A 37 -3.89 21.61 -6.49
N SER A 38 -4.81 20.68 -6.78
CA SER A 38 -6.25 20.81 -6.50
C SER A 38 -6.73 20.07 -5.25
N LEU A 39 -5.83 19.39 -4.53
CA LEU A 39 -6.13 18.76 -3.25
C LEU A 39 -5.62 19.65 -2.11
N PRO A 40 -6.39 19.81 -1.01
CA PRO A 40 -5.87 20.46 0.19
C PRO A 40 -4.58 19.76 0.66
N PRO A 41 -3.65 20.49 1.30
CA PRO A 41 -2.49 19.89 1.95
C PRO A 41 -2.93 18.73 2.86
N GLY A 42 -2.37 17.54 2.68
CA GLY A 42 -2.65 16.36 3.52
C GLY A 42 -3.80 15.44 3.06
N VAL A 43 -4.45 15.72 1.92
CA VAL A 43 -5.46 14.82 1.32
C VAL A 43 -4.83 14.11 0.11
N GLY A 44 -4.60 12.79 0.22
CA GLY A 44 -4.21 11.93 -0.88
C GLY A 44 -5.38 11.57 -1.80
N ASP A 45 -5.09 11.01 -2.98
CA ASP A 45 -6.11 10.59 -3.96
C ASP A 45 -7.09 9.53 -3.41
N ASP A 46 -6.69 8.80 -2.37
CA ASP A 46 -7.51 7.79 -1.68
C ASP A 46 -8.24 8.32 -0.45
N ASP A 47 -8.26 9.63 -0.19
CA ASP A 47 -8.79 10.18 1.06
C ASP A 47 -10.19 10.77 0.96
N TRP A 48 -10.94 10.50 -0.11
CA TRP A 48 -12.32 10.96 -0.22
C TRP A 48 -13.20 10.12 -1.16
N SER A 49 -14.51 10.24 -0.98
CA SER A 49 -15.56 9.70 -1.86
C SER A 49 -16.78 10.62 -1.84
N VAL A 50 -17.58 10.60 -2.91
CA VAL A 50 -18.78 11.44 -3.09
C VAL A 50 -19.91 10.57 -3.61
N ASP A 51 -21.12 10.78 -3.07
CA ASP A 51 -22.36 10.21 -3.60
C ASP A 51 -23.52 11.18 -3.41
N GLY A 52 -24.01 11.73 -4.52
CA GLY A 52 -25.02 12.80 -4.51
C GLY A 52 -24.48 14.09 -3.89
N ASP A 53 -25.15 14.57 -2.85
CA ASP A 53 -24.79 15.75 -2.06
C ASP A 53 -23.93 15.43 -0.84
N ARG A 54 -23.57 14.15 -0.63
CA ARG A 54 -22.74 13.71 0.48
C ARG A 54 -21.33 13.43 0.00
N TYR A 55 -20.36 13.76 0.84
CA TYR A 55 -18.98 13.39 0.65
C TYR A 55 -18.37 12.92 1.95
N VAL A 56 -17.46 11.96 1.87
CA VAL A 56 -16.67 11.49 3.01
C VAL A 56 -15.20 11.75 2.70
N TRP A 57 -14.43 12.11 3.71
CA TRP A 57 -13.00 12.30 3.59
C TRP A 57 -12.23 11.93 4.86
N ILE A 58 -10.92 11.75 4.74
CA ILE A 58 -10.02 11.51 5.87
C ILE A 58 -9.34 12.82 6.25
N ARG A 59 -9.54 13.25 7.51
CA ARG A 59 -8.76 14.32 8.14
C ARG A 59 -7.68 13.68 9.00
N ARG A 60 -6.43 14.14 8.86
CA ARG A 60 -5.28 13.64 9.63
C ARG A 60 -4.66 14.71 10.51
N SER A 61 -4.21 14.31 11.69
CA SER A 61 -3.39 15.13 12.58
C SER A 61 -2.34 14.22 13.23
N GLY A 62 -1.13 14.24 12.68
CA GLY A 62 -0.12 13.24 13.03
C GLY A 62 -0.57 11.83 12.60
N TYR A 63 -0.51 10.88 13.53
CA TYR A 63 -1.00 9.51 13.31
C TYR A 63 -2.51 9.34 13.51
N ARG A 64 -3.16 10.34 14.12
CA ARG A 64 -4.59 10.33 14.34
C ARG A 64 -5.32 10.53 13.02
N SER A 65 -6.28 9.65 12.74
CA SER A 65 -7.17 9.77 11.59
C SER A 65 -8.61 9.97 12.04
N GLU A 66 -9.33 10.83 11.31
CA GLU A 66 -10.75 11.09 11.47
C GLU A 66 -11.44 10.87 10.13
N VAL A 67 -12.47 10.03 10.12
CA VAL A 67 -13.36 9.88 8.96
C VAL A 67 -14.50 10.88 9.14
N VAL A 68 -14.64 11.78 8.18
CA VAL A 68 -15.56 12.91 8.27
C VAL A 68 -16.56 12.86 7.13
N LEU A 69 -17.85 12.89 7.46
CA LEU A 69 -18.95 13.04 6.52
C LEU A 69 -19.33 14.52 6.44
N GLY A 70 -19.38 15.08 5.23
CA GLY A 70 -19.90 16.42 4.97
C GLY A 70 -21.05 16.41 3.97
N ARG A 71 -21.74 17.55 3.86
CA ARG A 71 -22.77 17.81 2.85
C ARG A 71 -22.37 18.97 1.91
N GLY A 72 -22.73 18.87 0.64
CA GLY A 72 -22.47 19.85 -0.40
C GLY A 72 -21.59 19.34 -1.55
N SER A 73 -21.15 20.26 -2.41
CA SER A 73 -20.23 19.95 -3.51
C SER A 73 -18.78 19.83 -3.02
N LYS A 74 -18.04 18.90 -3.64
CA LYS A 74 -16.61 18.51 -3.47
C LYS A 74 -15.76 19.39 -2.52
N PRO A 75 -14.93 18.80 -1.62
CA PRO A 75 -14.06 19.50 -0.65
C PRO A 75 -13.07 20.54 -1.20
N GLY A 76 -12.88 20.63 -2.51
CA GLY A 76 -11.86 21.49 -3.14
C GLY A 76 -12.06 23.01 -2.98
N HIS A 77 -13.02 23.46 -2.17
CA HIS A 77 -13.32 24.89 -1.97
C HIS A 77 -13.84 25.29 -0.58
N ARG A 78 -13.73 24.45 0.45
CA ARG A 78 -14.11 24.83 1.82
C ARG A 78 -12.95 24.66 2.80
N ASP A 79 -12.85 25.62 3.73
CA ASP A 79 -12.00 25.48 4.90
C ASP A 79 -12.38 24.22 5.68
N PRO A 80 -11.42 23.44 6.18
CA PRO A 80 -11.68 22.36 7.13
C PRO A 80 -12.53 22.88 8.30
N GLY A 81 -13.66 22.21 8.60
CA GLY A 81 -14.54 22.59 9.71
C GLY A 81 -15.78 23.41 9.31
N ALA A 82 -16.39 23.10 8.17
CA ALA A 82 -17.72 23.62 7.86
C ALA A 82 -18.72 23.17 8.94
N ALA A 83 -19.69 24.01 9.28
CA ALA A 83 -20.62 23.79 10.40
C ALA A 83 -21.45 22.49 10.32
N ASP A 84 -21.43 21.79 9.19
CA ASP A 84 -22.18 20.55 8.91
C ASP A 84 -21.29 19.29 8.81
N ASP A 85 -19.99 19.38 9.12
CA ASP A 85 -19.09 18.23 9.11
C ASP A 85 -19.33 17.34 10.34
N LEU A 86 -19.63 16.06 10.10
CA LEU A 86 -19.83 15.03 11.12
C LEU A 86 -18.65 14.08 11.15
N VAL A 87 -17.96 13.98 12.28
CA VAL A 87 -16.95 12.93 12.51
C VAL A 87 -17.68 11.61 12.74
N VAL A 88 -17.44 10.61 11.90
CA VAL A 88 -18.10 9.30 11.96
C VAL A 88 -17.22 8.23 12.60
N TRP A 89 -15.91 8.48 12.64
CA TRP A 89 -14.92 7.65 13.28
C TRP A 89 -13.66 8.46 13.54
N ALA A 90 -13.01 8.24 14.69
CA ALA A 90 -11.71 8.82 14.99
C ALA A 90 -10.89 7.91 15.92
N ALA A 91 -9.59 7.77 15.65
CA ALA A 91 -8.67 7.02 16.49
C ALA A 91 -7.19 7.39 16.23
N GLU A 92 -6.31 7.04 17.17
CA GLU A 92 -4.85 7.01 16.99
C GLU A 92 -4.44 5.80 16.13
N ALA A 93 -4.76 5.88 14.85
CA ALA A 93 -4.57 4.82 13.87
C ALA A 93 -4.68 5.41 12.46
N THR A 94 -4.18 4.67 11.46
CA THR A 94 -4.42 5.01 10.07
C THR A 94 -5.86 4.66 9.70
N ALA A 95 -6.50 5.55 8.93
CA ALA A 95 -7.69 5.25 8.15
C ALA A 95 -7.50 5.76 6.72
N ALA A 96 -8.00 5.03 5.73
CA ALA A 96 -7.93 5.43 4.33
C ALA A 96 -9.01 4.78 3.45
N ALA A 97 -9.04 5.23 2.19
CA ALA A 97 -9.99 4.80 1.16
C ALA A 97 -11.46 4.87 1.64
N PRO A 98 -11.93 6.03 2.14
CA PRO A 98 -13.31 6.13 2.56
C PRO A 98 -14.23 6.06 1.33
N PHE A 99 -15.39 5.46 1.53
CA PHE A 99 -16.41 5.24 0.52
C PHE A 99 -17.76 5.58 1.13
N VAL A 100 -18.55 6.42 0.44
CA VAL A 100 -19.92 6.76 0.84
C VAL A 100 -20.91 6.19 -0.16
N ARG A 101 -22.03 5.68 0.36
CA ARG A 101 -23.21 5.28 -0.42
C ARG A 101 -24.46 5.85 0.24
N SER A 102 -25.09 6.78 -0.44
CA SER A 102 -26.34 7.42 0.00
C SER A 102 -27.51 6.46 -0.22
N VAL A 103 -28.41 6.35 0.76
CA VAL A 103 -29.61 5.50 0.72
C VAL A 103 -30.79 6.23 1.39
N PRO A 104 -32.04 5.80 1.20
CA PRO A 104 -33.14 6.35 1.98
C PRO A 104 -32.89 6.23 3.49
N GLY A 105 -33.04 7.34 4.23
CA GLY A 105 -32.86 7.40 5.68
C GLY A 105 -31.43 7.61 6.18
N GLY A 106 -30.42 7.67 5.29
CA GLY A 106 -29.04 7.87 5.72
C GLY A 106 -27.98 7.59 4.66
N ALA A 107 -26.77 7.31 5.10
CA ALA A 107 -25.67 6.91 4.23
C ALA A 107 -24.78 5.88 4.90
N TRP A 108 -24.36 4.90 4.11
CA TRP A 108 -23.32 3.96 4.47
C TRP A 108 -21.95 4.56 4.19
N ILE A 109 -21.03 4.39 5.14
CA ILE A 109 -19.65 4.83 5.05
C ILE A 109 -18.77 3.63 5.35
N ALA A 110 -17.92 3.26 4.41
CA ALA A 110 -16.88 2.26 4.62
C ALA A 110 -15.50 2.88 4.47
N PHE A 111 -14.53 2.40 5.23
CA PHE A 111 -13.12 2.78 5.16
C PHE A 111 -12.31 1.63 5.73
N HIS A 112 -11.03 1.53 5.43
CA HIS A 112 -10.17 0.59 6.14
C HIS A 112 -9.33 1.31 7.19
N HIS A 113 -9.03 0.61 8.28
CA HIS A 113 -8.15 1.11 9.34
C HIS A 113 -7.30 -0.02 9.92
N ASN A 114 -6.26 0.38 10.64
CA ASN A 114 -5.31 -0.54 11.28
C ASN A 114 -5.47 -0.68 12.81
N LEU A 115 -6.43 0.02 13.42
CA LEU A 115 -6.80 -0.19 14.83
C LEU A 115 -7.34 -1.61 15.07
N ARG A 116 -6.81 -2.35 16.04
CA ARG A 116 -7.32 -3.67 16.42
C ARG A 116 -8.53 -3.58 17.35
N GLU A 117 -9.50 -4.47 17.13
CA GLU A 117 -10.75 -4.48 17.89
C GLU A 117 -10.64 -5.17 19.27
N ASP A 118 -9.58 -5.93 19.50
CA ASP A 118 -9.32 -6.65 20.75
C ASP A 118 -8.47 -5.84 21.73
N THR A 119 -7.44 -5.14 21.24
CA THR A 119 -6.50 -4.35 22.05
C THR A 119 -6.78 -2.86 22.01
N GLY A 120 -7.41 -2.35 20.95
CA GLY A 120 -7.53 -0.92 20.70
C GLY A 120 -6.20 -0.23 20.38
N GLU A 121 -5.18 -1.01 19.97
CA GLU A 121 -3.88 -0.50 19.52
C GLU A 121 -3.77 -0.65 17.98
N PRO A 122 -3.05 0.25 17.30
CA PRO A 122 -2.76 0.11 15.88
C PRO A 122 -1.83 -1.09 15.62
N ASP A 123 -2.02 -1.75 14.48
CA ASP A 123 -1.17 -2.83 13.98
C ASP A 123 -0.91 -2.62 12.47
N ILE A 124 -0.32 -3.58 11.77
CA ILE A 124 -0.06 -3.46 10.33
C ILE A 124 -1.27 -3.90 9.52
N ALA A 125 -1.91 -5.02 9.85
CA ALA A 125 -3.04 -5.54 9.08
C ALA A 125 -4.24 -4.57 9.11
N LYS A 126 -4.86 -4.32 7.95
CA LYS A 126 -5.98 -3.38 7.80
C LYS A 126 -7.26 -4.09 7.42
N TRP A 127 -8.36 -3.63 8.00
CA TRP A 127 -9.68 -4.17 7.71
C TRP A 127 -10.70 -3.07 7.57
N ILE A 128 -11.72 -3.35 6.76
CA ILE A 128 -12.86 -2.47 6.54
C ILE A 128 -13.67 -2.34 7.84
N ALA A 129 -13.96 -1.10 8.21
CA ALA A 129 -15.05 -0.74 9.10
C ALA A 129 -16.24 -0.22 8.29
N LEU A 130 -17.43 -0.42 8.83
CA LEU A 130 -18.68 0.07 8.26
C LEU A 130 -19.41 0.94 9.28
N ARG A 131 -19.88 2.10 8.85
CA ARG A 131 -20.71 3.03 9.61
C ARG A 131 -21.97 3.34 8.82
N PHE A 132 -23.08 3.53 9.51
CA PHE A 132 -24.29 4.11 8.95
C PHE A 132 -24.56 5.43 9.67
N VAL A 133 -24.72 6.50 8.90
CA VAL A 133 -25.14 7.80 9.43
C VAL A 133 -26.58 8.04 9.01
N ASP A 134 -27.48 8.10 9.98
CA ASP A 134 -28.88 8.42 9.72
C ASP A 134 -29.07 9.90 9.37
N ASP A 135 -30.26 10.26 8.88
CA ASP A 135 -30.57 11.64 8.50
C ASP A 135 -30.61 12.62 9.68
N GLU A 136 -30.70 12.12 10.91
CA GLU A 136 -30.66 12.89 12.16
C GLU A 136 -29.22 13.12 12.65
N GLY A 137 -28.23 12.49 12.02
CA GLY A 137 -26.80 12.59 12.36
C GLY A 137 -26.33 11.54 13.38
N GLY A 138 -27.16 10.55 13.70
CA GLY A 138 -26.78 9.40 14.52
C GLY A 138 -25.78 8.51 13.79
N VAL A 139 -24.71 8.12 14.48
CA VAL A 139 -23.67 7.22 13.95
C VAL A 139 -23.90 5.82 14.50
N HIS A 140 -24.02 4.86 13.59
CA HIS A 140 -24.29 3.45 13.89
C HIS A 140 -23.30 2.54 13.17
N GLU A 141 -23.25 1.28 13.60
CA GLU A 141 -22.58 0.21 12.88
C GLU A 141 -23.44 -1.06 12.91
N PRO A 142 -23.16 -2.05 12.04
CA PRO A 142 -23.83 -3.35 12.10
C PRO A 142 -23.65 -4.00 13.47
N SER A 143 -24.75 -4.52 14.03
CA SER A 143 -24.75 -5.22 15.31
C SER A 143 -24.02 -6.57 15.23
N ALA A 144 -24.04 -7.21 14.07
CA ALA A 144 -23.32 -8.46 13.83
C ALA A 144 -21.81 -8.19 13.63
N PRO A 145 -20.91 -8.98 14.24
CA PRO A 145 -19.48 -8.86 13.97
C PRO A 145 -19.14 -9.34 12.55
N MET A 146 -18.19 -8.65 11.90
CA MET A 146 -17.65 -9.10 10.61
C MET A 146 -16.96 -10.46 10.75
N VAL A 147 -17.36 -11.42 9.93
CA VAL A 147 -16.74 -12.76 9.90
C VAL A 147 -15.47 -12.77 9.03
N ASP A 148 -14.64 -13.80 9.22
CA ASP A 148 -13.34 -14.02 8.56
C ASP A 148 -12.26 -12.98 8.86
N ARG A 149 -12.52 -12.03 9.77
CA ARG A 149 -11.54 -11.04 10.24
C ARG A 149 -10.52 -11.66 11.19
N ASP A 150 -9.41 -12.11 10.63
CA ASP A 150 -8.24 -12.62 11.35
C ASP A 150 -7.06 -11.64 11.21
N ARG A 151 -6.74 -10.93 12.31
CA ARG A 151 -5.67 -9.92 12.38
C ARG A 151 -4.27 -10.53 12.53
N ASP A 152 -4.18 -11.82 12.84
CA ASP A 152 -2.91 -12.52 13.09
C ASP A 152 -2.60 -13.55 12.01
N ARG A 153 -3.41 -13.55 10.93
CA ARG A 153 -3.29 -14.47 9.80
C ARG A 153 -1.89 -14.43 9.21
N GLN A 154 -1.29 -15.60 9.09
CA GLN A 154 -0.04 -15.78 8.34
C GLN A 154 -0.32 -16.02 6.86
N GLY A 155 0.64 -15.67 6.01
CA GLY A 155 0.56 -15.85 4.56
C GLY A 155 0.19 -14.56 3.84
N GLU A 156 -0.21 -14.65 2.59
CA GLU A 156 -0.24 -13.46 1.72
C GLU A 156 -1.53 -12.63 1.88
N GLU A 157 -2.60 -13.24 2.39
CA GLU A 157 -3.92 -12.62 2.53
C GLU A 157 -4.21 -12.27 3.99
N GLN A 158 -3.85 -11.05 4.41
CA GLN A 158 -3.94 -10.62 5.82
C GLN A 158 -4.91 -9.46 6.06
N SER A 159 -5.43 -8.87 4.98
CA SER A 159 -6.21 -7.64 5.03
C SER A 159 -7.50 -7.70 4.21
N PHE A 160 -8.33 -6.68 4.39
CA PHE A 160 -9.49 -6.40 3.56
C PHE A 160 -9.67 -4.88 3.48
N GLU A 161 -9.30 -4.28 2.34
CA GLU A 161 -9.05 -2.85 2.18
C GLU A 161 -9.79 -2.26 0.96
N PHE A 162 -9.65 -0.96 0.75
CA PHE A 162 -10.23 -0.22 -0.39
C PHE A 162 -11.72 -0.51 -0.64
N PRO A 163 -12.59 -0.24 0.35
CA PRO A 163 -13.98 -0.66 0.27
C PRO A 163 -14.77 0.00 -0.87
N SER A 164 -15.76 -0.74 -1.36
CA SER A 164 -16.93 -0.19 -2.02
C SER A 164 -18.18 -0.96 -1.59
N ILE A 165 -19.35 -0.37 -1.77
CA ILE A 165 -20.62 -0.92 -1.30
C ILE A 165 -21.65 -0.91 -2.44
N ALA A 166 -22.30 -2.06 -2.63
CA ALA A 166 -23.56 -2.20 -3.33
C ALA A 166 -24.70 -2.42 -2.31
N VAL A 167 -25.84 -1.78 -2.51
CA VAL A 167 -27.02 -1.90 -1.64
C VAL A 167 -28.18 -2.40 -2.48
N GLY A 168 -28.81 -3.49 -2.05
CA GLY A 168 -30.00 -4.06 -2.69
C GLY A 168 -31.28 -3.34 -2.25
N GLU A 169 -32.38 -3.58 -2.95
CA GLU A 169 -33.69 -2.94 -2.69
C GLU A 169 -34.18 -3.14 -1.24
N GLY A 170 -33.93 -4.31 -0.66
CA GLY A 170 -34.30 -4.62 0.73
C GLY A 170 -33.37 -4.00 1.79
N GLY A 171 -32.32 -3.29 1.39
CA GLY A 171 -31.32 -2.68 2.27
C GLY A 171 -30.16 -3.59 2.68
N ALA A 172 -30.16 -4.85 2.25
CA ALA A 172 -28.98 -5.72 2.35
C ALA A 172 -27.82 -5.15 1.53
N LEU A 173 -26.59 -5.44 1.94
CA LEU A 173 -25.37 -4.90 1.35
C LEU A 173 -24.48 -6.01 0.80
N ARG A 174 -23.72 -5.67 -0.23
CA ARG A 174 -22.49 -6.38 -0.59
C ARG A 174 -21.33 -5.42 -0.48
N LEU A 175 -20.41 -5.75 0.42
CA LEU A 175 -19.13 -5.09 0.58
C LEU A 175 -18.15 -5.70 -0.43
N PHE A 176 -17.36 -4.85 -1.07
CA PHE A 176 -16.21 -5.29 -1.86
C PHE A 176 -14.96 -4.66 -1.28
N GLY A 177 -13.85 -5.36 -1.42
CA GLY A 177 -12.55 -4.85 -1.03
C GLY A 177 -11.45 -5.73 -1.59
N ARG A 178 -10.22 -5.35 -1.28
CA ARG A 178 -9.00 -5.97 -1.76
C ARG A 178 -8.20 -6.51 -0.57
N GLY A 179 -7.80 -7.77 -0.62
CA GLY A 179 -6.67 -8.28 0.15
C GLY A 179 -5.37 -8.09 -0.65
N SER A 180 -4.24 -8.68 -0.24
CA SER A 180 -2.97 -8.41 -0.93
C SER A 180 -3.00 -8.79 -2.42
N HIS A 181 -3.53 -9.98 -2.72
CA HIS A 181 -3.48 -10.61 -4.04
C HIS A 181 -4.85 -11.08 -4.54
N CYS A 182 -5.95 -10.69 -3.91
CA CYS A 182 -7.29 -11.01 -4.41
C CYS A 182 -8.33 -9.94 -4.03
N PHE A 183 -9.33 -9.76 -4.88
CA PHE A 183 -10.54 -9.01 -4.51
C PHE A 183 -11.55 -9.95 -3.87
N TYR A 184 -12.27 -9.44 -2.88
CA TYR A 184 -13.31 -10.18 -2.17
C TYR A 184 -14.61 -9.40 -2.17
N SER A 185 -15.71 -10.15 -2.16
CA SER A 185 -17.02 -9.65 -1.74
C SER A 185 -17.45 -10.28 -0.42
N GLN A 186 -18.24 -9.57 0.36
CA GLN A 186 -18.86 -10.09 1.58
C GLN A 186 -20.26 -9.49 1.72
N ASP A 187 -21.26 -10.36 1.86
CA ASP A 187 -22.65 -9.94 2.03
C ASP A 187 -22.96 -9.63 3.50
N LEU A 188 -23.84 -8.66 3.71
CA LEU A 188 -24.36 -8.27 5.02
C LEU A 188 -25.88 -8.01 4.92
N SER A 189 -26.66 -8.71 5.73
CA SER A 189 -28.11 -8.54 5.83
C SER A 189 -28.57 -8.59 7.30
N SER A 190 -29.89 -8.64 7.54
CA SER A 190 -30.47 -8.95 8.85
C SER A 190 -29.98 -10.27 9.46
N ASP A 191 -29.47 -11.20 8.65
CA ASP A 191 -28.89 -12.47 9.13
C ASP A 191 -27.43 -12.33 9.58
N GLY A 192 -26.85 -11.13 9.43
CA GLY A 192 -25.45 -10.82 9.74
C GLY A 192 -24.53 -10.92 8.53
N TYR A 193 -23.23 -11.02 8.80
CA TYR A 193 -22.19 -11.13 7.76
C TYR A 193 -22.10 -12.55 7.21
N GLY A 194 -22.13 -12.67 5.89
CA GLY A 194 -21.77 -13.89 5.17
C GLY A 194 -20.25 -14.08 5.06
N PRO A 195 -19.79 -15.24 4.57
CA PRO A 195 -18.36 -15.50 4.34
C PRO A 195 -17.78 -14.57 3.27
N ARG A 196 -16.47 -14.29 3.36
CA ARG A 196 -15.73 -13.63 2.27
C ARG A 196 -15.64 -14.55 1.06
N VAL A 197 -16.04 -14.05 -0.11
CA VAL A 197 -16.00 -14.76 -1.39
C VAL A 197 -14.97 -14.10 -2.31
N PRO A 198 -13.96 -14.83 -2.81
CA PRO A 198 -13.00 -14.29 -3.77
C PRO A 198 -13.66 -14.03 -5.12
N LEU A 199 -13.28 -12.92 -5.78
CA LEU A 199 -13.79 -12.55 -7.10
C LEU A 199 -12.87 -12.98 -8.26
N GLY A 200 -11.65 -13.40 -7.95
CA GLY A 200 -10.62 -13.80 -8.90
C GLY A 200 -9.69 -14.86 -8.32
N ASP A 201 -8.58 -15.13 -9.00
CA ASP A 201 -7.54 -16.00 -8.45
C ASP A 201 -6.81 -15.33 -7.27
N ALA A 202 -6.39 -16.14 -6.29
CA ALA A 202 -5.62 -15.69 -5.14
C ALA A 202 -4.11 -15.83 -5.37
N THR A 203 -3.67 -15.59 -6.61
CA THR A 203 -2.26 -15.69 -6.99
C THR A 203 -1.59 -14.33 -6.89
N TRP A 204 -0.32 -14.31 -6.49
CA TRP A 204 0.51 -13.11 -6.47
C TRP A 204 0.39 -12.31 -7.78
N GLY A 205 0.10 -11.02 -7.64
CA GLY A 205 0.39 -10.06 -8.69
C GLY A 205 -0.32 -8.73 -8.56
N CYS A 206 0.15 -7.79 -9.38
CA CYS A 206 -0.35 -6.42 -9.41
C CYS A 206 -1.81 -6.33 -9.83
N ARG A 207 -2.64 -5.75 -8.96
CA ARG A 207 -4.08 -5.50 -9.21
C ARG A 207 -4.41 -4.02 -9.09
N GLY A 208 -5.63 -3.68 -9.49
CA GLY A 208 -6.23 -2.39 -9.14
C GLY A 208 -6.41 -2.24 -7.64
N ARG A 209 -6.85 -1.07 -7.21
CA ARG A 209 -7.15 -0.81 -5.79
C ARG A 209 -8.60 -1.11 -5.43
N ARG A 210 -9.54 -0.73 -6.31
CA ARG A 210 -10.98 -0.71 -6.00
C ARG A 210 -11.77 -1.61 -6.93
N VAL A 211 -12.90 -2.09 -6.41
CA VAL A 211 -14.01 -2.61 -7.21
C VAL A 211 -15.00 -1.46 -7.40
N ALA A 212 -15.38 -1.14 -8.63
CA ALA A 212 -16.55 -0.31 -8.89
C ALA A 212 -17.77 -1.23 -8.93
N ALA A 213 -18.84 -0.88 -8.22
CA ALA A 213 -20.05 -1.69 -8.14
C ALA A 213 -21.31 -0.84 -8.36
N LEU A 214 -22.27 -1.40 -9.10
CA LEU A 214 -23.57 -0.78 -9.40
C LEU A 214 -24.66 -1.85 -9.34
N VAL A 215 -25.73 -1.60 -8.59
CA VAL A 215 -26.94 -2.41 -8.61
C VAL A 215 -27.90 -1.83 -9.65
N ASP A 216 -28.45 -2.67 -10.53
CA ASP A 216 -29.43 -2.25 -11.53
C ASP A 216 -30.88 -2.41 -11.05
N ASP A 217 -31.81 -1.87 -11.82
CA ASP A 217 -33.25 -1.90 -11.52
C ASP A 217 -33.83 -3.33 -11.47
N GLY A 218 -33.13 -4.31 -12.03
CA GLY A 218 -33.49 -5.74 -11.96
C GLY A 218 -32.99 -6.45 -10.71
N GLY A 219 -32.29 -5.75 -9.82
CA GLY A 219 -31.66 -6.32 -8.63
C GLY A 219 -30.36 -7.08 -8.93
N GLY A 220 -29.80 -6.94 -10.12
CA GLY A 220 -28.47 -7.44 -10.48
C GLY A 220 -27.36 -6.50 -10.02
N CYS A 221 -26.15 -7.01 -9.86
CA CYS A 221 -24.97 -6.23 -9.51
C CYS A 221 -23.89 -6.35 -10.58
N TRP A 222 -23.58 -5.22 -11.21
CA TRP A 222 -22.43 -5.04 -12.07
C TRP A 222 -21.21 -4.70 -11.23
N THR A 223 -20.07 -5.31 -11.54
CA THR A 223 -18.78 -4.96 -10.97
C THR A 223 -17.75 -4.72 -12.06
N ALA A 224 -16.85 -3.77 -11.84
CA ALA A 224 -15.69 -3.53 -12.69
C ALA A 224 -14.45 -3.34 -11.82
N ARG A 225 -13.36 -4.03 -12.14
CA ARG A 225 -12.09 -3.96 -11.40
C ARG A 225 -10.92 -4.31 -12.31
N ARG A 226 -9.71 -3.90 -11.93
CA ARG A 226 -8.48 -4.28 -12.65
C ARG A 226 -7.88 -5.53 -11.99
N GLU A 227 -7.98 -6.66 -12.67
CA GLU A 227 -7.26 -7.90 -12.34
C GLU A 227 -5.91 -7.94 -13.08
N ARG A 228 -5.12 -9.01 -12.87
CA ARG A 228 -3.86 -9.25 -13.57
C ARG A 228 -3.96 -9.13 -15.11
N PRO A 229 -4.93 -9.78 -15.80
CA PRO A 229 -5.06 -9.68 -17.26
C PRO A 229 -5.58 -8.31 -17.76
N GLY A 230 -6.05 -7.43 -16.85
CA GLY A 230 -6.62 -6.14 -17.21
C GLY A 230 -7.97 -5.87 -16.52
N VAL A 231 -8.78 -5.00 -17.12
CA VAL A 231 -10.09 -4.65 -16.58
C VAL A 231 -11.07 -5.81 -16.83
N VAL A 232 -11.67 -6.30 -15.75
CA VAL A 232 -12.70 -7.35 -15.76
C VAL A 232 -14.02 -6.72 -15.33
N VAL A 233 -15.08 -6.99 -16.11
CA VAL A 233 -16.45 -6.60 -15.81
C VAL A 233 -17.28 -7.86 -15.60
N CYS A 234 -18.01 -7.94 -14.49
CA CYS A 234 -18.84 -9.09 -14.16
C CYS A 234 -20.25 -8.65 -13.81
N TYR A 235 -21.23 -9.49 -14.14
CA TYR A 235 -22.62 -9.36 -13.71
C TYR A 235 -22.98 -10.54 -12.81
N THR A 236 -23.56 -10.26 -11.66
CA THR A 236 -23.97 -11.25 -10.64
C THR A 236 -25.32 -10.87 -10.05
N ASP A 237 -25.94 -11.77 -9.29
CA ASP A 237 -27.09 -11.41 -8.45
C ASP A 237 -26.67 -10.33 -7.45
N GLY A 238 -27.49 -9.29 -7.28
CA GLY A 238 -27.25 -8.25 -6.29
C GLY A 238 -27.48 -8.72 -4.84
N PRO A 239 -27.20 -7.85 -3.86
CA PRO A 239 -27.46 -8.14 -2.45
C PRO A 239 -28.95 -8.46 -2.23
N ARG A 240 -29.25 -9.55 -1.52
CA ARG A 240 -30.61 -9.98 -1.20
C ARG A 240 -30.82 -10.02 0.31
N GLY A 241 -32.07 -9.82 0.73
CA GLY A 241 -32.45 -9.81 2.14
C GLY A 241 -32.77 -8.41 2.65
N SER A 242 -33.06 -8.33 3.95
CA SER A 242 -33.39 -7.08 4.63
C SER A 242 -32.13 -6.39 5.15
N ALA A 243 -32.23 -5.09 5.42
CA ALA A 243 -31.17 -4.31 6.05
C ALA A 243 -30.65 -4.97 7.35
N PRO A 244 -29.34 -4.84 7.65
CA PRO A 244 -28.77 -5.36 8.88
C PRO A 244 -29.29 -4.61 10.11
N ASP A 245 -29.33 -5.31 11.24
CA ASP A 245 -29.55 -4.67 12.54
C ASP A 245 -28.38 -3.74 12.86
N LEU A 246 -28.70 -2.55 13.39
CA LEU A 246 -27.73 -1.50 13.71
C LEU A 246 -27.67 -1.25 15.22
N ARG A 247 -26.48 -0.88 15.68
CA ARG A 247 -26.26 -0.35 17.04
C ARG A 247 -25.59 1.02 16.97
N SER A 248 -26.01 1.92 17.85
CA SER A 248 -25.38 3.24 17.95
C SER A 248 -23.97 3.14 18.52
N VAL A 249 -23.06 3.95 17.98
CA VAL A 249 -21.65 3.99 18.40
C VAL A 249 -21.15 5.42 18.51
N SER A 250 -20.14 5.61 19.36
CA SER A 250 -19.36 6.85 19.38
C SER A 250 -18.45 6.91 18.16
N ALA A 251 -18.25 8.11 17.62
CA ALA A 251 -17.22 8.35 16.62
C ALA A 251 -15.82 8.11 17.20
N GLU A 252 -15.56 8.57 18.42
CA GLU A 252 -14.29 8.38 19.11
C GLU A 252 -14.11 6.91 19.50
N GLN A 253 -13.04 6.27 19.01
CA GLN A 253 -12.62 4.94 19.44
C GLN A 253 -11.62 5.07 20.59
N SER A 254 -11.93 4.46 21.73
CA SER A 254 -11.04 4.45 22.89
C SER A 254 -10.16 3.19 22.87
N ALA A 255 -8.91 3.31 23.33
CA ALA A 255 -8.07 2.14 23.60
C ALA A 255 -8.78 1.18 24.58
N ILE A 256 -8.85 -0.10 24.24
CA ILE A 256 -9.43 -1.12 25.12
C ILE A 256 -8.36 -1.48 26.14
N ARG A 257 -8.41 -0.86 27.32
CA ARG A 257 -7.58 -1.31 28.45
C ARG A 257 -8.06 -2.71 28.87
N LEU A 258 -7.45 -3.75 28.32
CA LEU A 258 -7.65 -5.11 28.81
C LEU A 258 -7.12 -5.17 30.26
N GLY A 259 -8.04 -5.33 31.21
CA GLY A 259 -7.73 -5.69 32.58
C GLY A 259 -6.86 -6.94 32.57
N GLY A 260 -5.65 -6.82 33.12
CA GLY A 260 -4.52 -7.67 32.75
C GLY A 260 -4.75 -9.17 32.92
N VAL A 261 -4.39 -9.94 31.88
CA VAL A 261 -3.88 -11.31 32.01
C VAL A 261 -2.96 -11.60 30.81
N HIS A 262 -1.65 -11.64 31.08
CA HIS A 262 -0.63 -12.56 30.54
C HIS A 262 0.71 -11.86 30.25
N GLY A 263 1.68 -12.21 31.09
CA GLY A 263 3.09 -11.86 30.89
C GLY A 263 3.65 -12.59 29.67
N ALA A 264 4.01 -11.82 28.65
CA ALA A 264 5.08 -12.14 27.73
C ALA A 264 6.26 -11.22 28.06
N SER A 265 7.45 -11.78 27.98
CA SER A 265 8.67 -11.25 28.55
C SER A 265 9.02 -9.84 28.06
N SER A 266 9.26 -8.98 29.04
CA SER A 266 9.83 -7.65 28.91
C SER A 266 11.22 -7.71 28.23
N ARG A 267 11.26 -7.43 26.93
CA ARG A 267 12.40 -6.75 26.31
C ARG A 267 11.85 -5.58 25.51
N GLY A 268 11.98 -4.40 26.10
CA GLY A 268 11.77 -3.12 25.42
C GLY A 268 10.32 -2.76 25.17
N SER A 269 9.49 -2.66 26.22
CA SER A 269 8.35 -1.76 26.20
C SER A 269 8.87 -0.31 26.20
N GLY A 270 9.44 0.13 25.08
CA GLY A 270 9.45 1.53 24.71
C GLY A 270 8.01 1.89 24.37
N SER A 271 7.54 3.00 24.90
CA SER A 271 6.20 3.53 24.70
C SER A 271 5.70 3.40 23.26
N THR A 272 4.39 3.17 23.11
CA THR A 272 3.54 3.54 21.96
C THR A 272 3.56 5.06 21.66
N ALA A 273 4.67 5.74 21.96
CA ALA A 273 4.87 7.13 21.60
C ALA A 273 5.32 7.13 20.16
N GLY A 274 4.41 7.53 19.26
CA GLY A 274 4.81 7.94 17.92
C GLY A 274 5.89 9.00 17.98
N HIS A 275 6.67 9.11 16.90
CA HIS A 275 7.83 9.98 16.72
C HIS A 275 8.07 10.94 17.90
N ASP A 276 8.93 10.55 18.85
CA ASP A 276 9.41 11.49 19.86
C ASP A 276 10.28 12.52 19.13
N THR A 277 9.63 13.54 18.60
CA THR A 277 10.24 14.65 17.88
C THR A 277 11.24 15.36 18.80
N ALA A 278 11.07 15.29 20.13
CA ALA A 278 12.05 15.81 21.07
C ALA A 278 13.29 14.91 21.15
N ALA A 279 13.16 13.59 21.12
CA ALA A 279 14.31 12.67 21.02
C ALA A 279 15.03 12.79 19.67
N PHE A 280 14.31 12.92 18.55
CA PHE A 280 14.91 13.18 17.24
C PHE A 280 15.61 14.54 17.22
N ARG A 281 14.93 15.62 17.63
CA ARG A 281 15.54 16.95 17.73
C ARG A 281 16.67 16.99 18.77
N ALA A 282 16.68 16.12 19.77
CA ALA A 282 17.81 15.96 20.68
C ALA A 282 18.98 15.23 19.99
N ARG A 283 18.75 14.20 19.17
CA ARG A 283 19.79 13.55 18.34
C ARG A 283 20.38 14.54 17.33
N VAL A 284 19.53 15.28 16.63
CA VAL A 284 19.92 16.31 15.65
C VAL A 284 20.56 17.51 16.34
N GLY A 285 20.03 17.96 17.47
CA GLY A 285 20.56 19.09 18.24
C GLY A 285 21.84 18.78 19.01
N ALA A 286 22.07 17.51 19.38
CA ALA A 286 23.34 17.02 19.93
C ALA A 286 24.41 16.78 18.85
N PHE A 287 24.06 16.91 17.56
CA PHE A 287 25.02 17.13 16.48
C PHE A 287 25.55 18.56 16.56
N ASP A 288 26.14 18.89 17.70
CA ASP A 288 26.72 20.17 18.05
C ASP A 288 28.13 20.26 17.44
N GLY A 289 28.20 20.28 16.10
CA GLY A 289 29.39 20.64 15.30
C GLY A 289 30.67 19.77 15.42
N ASP A 290 30.82 18.95 16.47
CA ASP A 290 32.04 18.21 16.79
C ASP A 290 32.00 16.74 16.30
N ALA A 291 30.82 16.21 15.97
CA ALA A 291 30.66 14.89 15.37
C ALA A 291 30.73 14.97 13.84
N GLU A 292 31.59 14.16 13.21
CA GLU A 292 31.72 14.11 11.73
C GLU A 292 30.52 13.40 11.06
N TYR A 293 29.83 12.51 11.80
CA TYR A 293 28.72 11.69 11.29
C TYR A 293 27.55 11.61 12.28
N MET A 294 26.34 11.45 11.74
CA MET A 294 25.09 11.23 12.48
C MET A 294 24.53 9.84 12.13
N THR A 295 23.97 9.14 13.11
CA THR A 295 23.22 7.89 12.88
C THR A 295 21.75 8.21 12.73
N LEU A 296 21.17 7.74 11.62
CA LEU A 296 19.76 7.85 11.29
C LEU A 296 19.20 6.47 10.98
N PHE A 297 17.92 6.26 11.26
CA PHE A 297 17.18 5.03 11.02
C PHE A 297 16.10 5.26 9.96
N GLY A 298 15.91 4.28 9.08
CA GLY A 298 14.92 4.39 8.02
C GLY A 298 14.89 3.16 7.14
N ASP A 299 13.80 3.04 6.39
CA ASP A 299 13.57 1.96 5.42
C ASP A 299 13.27 2.56 4.05
N ILE A 300 14.07 2.19 3.05
CA ILE A 300 14.03 2.81 1.73
C ILE A 300 13.68 1.84 0.60
N HIS A 301 13.16 0.65 0.93
CA HIS A 301 12.52 -0.24 -0.03
C HIS A 301 11.24 -0.80 0.58
N GLN A 302 10.10 -0.29 0.13
CA GLN A 302 8.76 -0.68 0.56
C GLN A 302 7.77 -0.64 -0.60
N HIS A 303 6.66 -1.35 -0.47
CA HIS A 303 5.60 -1.51 -1.47
C HIS A 303 4.23 -1.14 -0.90
N SER A 304 3.33 -0.72 -1.79
CA SER A 304 1.95 -0.40 -1.47
C SER A 304 0.98 -1.15 -2.39
N ALA A 305 -0.31 -0.83 -2.28
CA ALA A 305 -1.32 -1.29 -3.23
C ALA A 305 -1.09 -0.78 -4.68
N HIS A 306 -0.10 0.08 -4.94
CA HIS A 306 0.26 0.53 -6.28
C HIS A 306 1.06 -0.51 -7.08
N SER A 307 1.84 -1.39 -6.46
CA SER A 307 2.26 -2.64 -7.09
C SER A 307 1.47 -3.83 -6.53
N ASP A 308 2.04 -4.53 -5.59
CA ASP A 308 1.69 -5.87 -5.12
C ASP A 308 1.73 -5.99 -3.58
N GLY A 309 1.98 -4.87 -2.89
CA GLY A 309 1.73 -4.74 -1.46
C GLY A 309 0.29 -4.36 -1.14
N ILE A 310 0.09 -3.96 0.11
CA ILE A 310 -1.17 -3.45 0.66
C ILE A 310 -1.01 -2.04 1.25
N GLY A 311 -2.13 -1.41 1.65
CA GLY A 311 -2.13 -0.03 2.11
C GLY A 311 -2.05 0.99 0.96
N THR A 312 -2.35 2.24 1.30
CA THR A 312 -2.23 3.37 0.36
C THR A 312 -0.77 3.80 0.18
N ALA A 313 -0.47 4.67 -0.79
CA ALA A 313 0.88 5.23 -0.96
C ALA A 313 1.32 6.09 0.23
N ASP A 314 0.39 6.63 1.01
CA ASP A 314 0.69 7.45 2.20
C ASP A 314 1.06 6.58 3.41
N GLU A 315 0.61 5.33 3.46
CA GLU A 315 0.73 4.47 4.65
C GLU A 315 2.17 4.06 5.01
N PRO A 316 3.06 3.71 4.07
CA PRO A 316 4.48 3.47 4.37
C PRO A 316 5.12 4.62 5.15
N TYR A 317 4.87 5.87 4.71
CA TYR A 317 5.39 7.07 5.37
C TYR A 317 4.77 7.30 6.75
N LEU A 318 3.45 7.14 6.89
CA LEU A 318 2.77 7.25 8.18
C LEU A 318 3.30 6.24 9.19
N ARG A 319 3.52 4.99 8.75
CA ARG A 319 4.03 3.92 9.59
C ARG A 319 5.49 4.16 10.00
N ALA A 320 6.36 4.48 9.05
CA ALA A 320 7.76 4.81 9.33
C ALA A 320 7.86 5.94 10.36
N ARG A 321 7.12 7.04 10.14
CA ARG A 321 7.16 8.20 11.01
C ARG A 321 6.57 7.91 12.40
N TYR A 322 5.35 7.37 12.45
CA TYR A 322 4.58 7.36 13.70
C TYR A 322 4.51 6.02 14.42
N LEU A 323 4.77 4.90 13.76
CA LEU A 323 4.80 3.58 14.41
C LEU A 323 6.24 3.16 14.72
N TYR A 324 7.16 3.34 13.77
CA TYR A 324 8.55 2.91 13.92
C TYR A 324 9.46 4.01 14.49
N GLY A 325 9.10 5.28 14.26
CA GLY A 325 9.93 6.41 14.69
C GLY A 325 11.19 6.56 13.83
N ASP A 326 11.10 6.19 12.55
CA ASP A 326 12.16 6.34 11.56
C ASP A 326 12.39 7.81 11.24
N ASP A 327 13.64 8.13 10.88
CA ASP A 327 14.08 9.46 10.50
C ASP A 327 13.91 9.70 8.98
N PHE A 328 13.88 8.62 8.17
CA PHE A 328 13.66 8.69 6.72
C PHE A 328 12.97 7.45 6.16
N CYS A 329 12.32 7.59 4.99
CA CYS A 329 11.59 6.49 4.33
C CYS A 329 11.53 6.65 2.80
N ALA A 330 11.42 5.54 2.07
CA ALA A 330 11.09 5.55 0.64
C ALA A 330 10.01 4.51 0.30
N LEU A 331 8.99 4.93 -0.47
CA LEU A 331 8.09 4.02 -1.17
C LEU A 331 8.69 3.72 -2.55
N SER A 332 8.82 2.44 -2.88
CA SER A 332 9.51 1.96 -4.07
C SER A 332 8.70 0.88 -4.81
N ASP A 333 7.39 1.12 -4.98
CA ASP A 333 6.52 0.23 -5.76
C ASP A 333 7.16 -0.16 -7.11
N HIS A 334 6.88 -1.39 -7.57
CA HIS A 334 7.34 -1.85 -8.87
C HIS A 334 6.84 -0.93 -10.00
N GLU A 335 7.74 -0.51 -10.88
CA GLU A 335 7.37 0.35 -12.02
C GLU A 335 6.62 -0.43 -13.12
N SER A 336 6.97 -1.71 -13.32
CA SER A 336 6.34 -2.61 -14.28
C SER A 336 6.46 -4.05 -13.77
N PHE A 337 5.33 -4.63 -13.35
CA PHE A 337 5.29 -5.96 -12.78
C PHE A 337 3.95 -6.67 -13.06
N LEU A 338 4.04 -7.92 -13.51
CA LEU A 338 2.90 -8.83 -13.74
C LEU A 338 1.72 -8.17 -14.48
N GLY A 339 2.03 -7.46 -15.58
CA GLY A 339 1.05 -6.83 -16.47
C GLY A 339 0.49 -5.50 -15.97
N LYS A 340 1.00 -4.93 -14.87
CA LYS A 340 0.73 -3.55 -14.44
C LYS A 340 1.96 -2.69 -14.59
N ARG A 341 1.77 -1.50 -15.15
CA ARG A 341 2.79 -0.50 -15.36
C ARG A 341 2.37 0.82 -14.73
N VAL A 342 3.29 1.47 -14.05
CA VAL A 342 3.15 2.83 -13.52
C VAL A 342 3.13 3.81 -14.69
N GLY A 343 1.96 4.38 -14.95
CA GLY A 343 1.79 5.45 -15.92
C GLY A 343 2.24 6.81 -15.37
N PRO A 344 2.38 7.84 -16.23
CA PRO A 344 2.81 9.18 -15.78
C PRO A 344 1.94 9.80 -14.67
N SER A 345 0.63 9.54 -14.68
CA SER A 345 -0.27 10.02 -13.62
C SER A 345 -0.08 9.27 -12.31
N GLU A 346 0.19 7.97 -12.35
CA GLU A 346 0.49 7.18 -11.16
C GLU A 346 1.86 7.57 -10.60
N TRP A 347 2.85 7.82 -11.46
CA TRP A 347 4.14 8.32 -11.03
C TRP A 347 4.03 9.69 -10.33
N ALA A 348 3.29 10.63 -10.91
CA ALA A 348 3.04 11.92 -10.28
C ALA A 348 2.29 11.81 -8.94
N LEU A 349 1.43 10.81 -8.78
CA LEU A 349 0.77 10.50 -7.50
C LEU A 349 1.80 10.05 -6.46
N LEU A 350 2.69 9.12 -6.81
CA LEU A 350 3.75 8.61 -5.92
C LEU A 350 4.76 9.70 -5.55
N GLU A 351 5.17 10.53 -6.51
CA GLU A 351 5.98 11.73 -6.27
C GLU A 351 5.29 12.68 -5.28
N GLY A 352 4.00 12.93 -5.50
CA GLY A 352 3.20 13.75 -4.60
C GLY A 352 3.06 13.15 -3.20
N ALA A 353 3.03 11.83 -3.05
CA ALA A 353 3.01 11.17 -1.74
C ALA A 353 4.31 11.42 -0.97
N ALA A 354 5.47 11.21 -1.61
CA ALA A 354 6.76 11.53 -1.00
C ALA A 354 6.82 13.00 -0.54
N GLU A 355 6.52 13.95 -1.43
CA GLU A 355 6.56 15.38 -1.11
C GLU A 355 5.60 15.79 0.02
N ARG A 356 4.42 15.18 0.12
CA ARG A 356 3.44 15.48 1.19
C ARG A 356 3.92 15.03 2.57
N HIS A 357 4.70 13.95 2.65
CA HIS A 357 5.19 13.42 3.92
C HIS A 357 6.57 13.94 4.30
N ASN A 358 7.29 14.55 3.36
CA ASN A 358 8.58 15.19 3.65
C ASN A 358 8.39 16.40 4.58
N GLU A 359 9.06 16.37 5.72
CA GLU A 359 9.02 17.45 6.70
C GLU A 359 10.45 17.86 7.06
N PRO A 360 10.99 18.93 6.42
CA PRO A 360 12.37 19.36 6.63
C PRO A 360 12.70 19.60 8.10
N GLY A 361 13.75 18.93 8.59
CA GLY A 361 14.17 19.02 9.99
C GLY A 361 13.42 18.07 10.94
N GLU A 362 12.51 17.23 10.43
CA GLU A 362 11.82 16.18 11.19
C GLU A 362 11.86 14.81 10.52
N PHE A 363 11.51 14.71 9.24
CA PHE A 363 11.39 13.44 8.53
C PHE A 363 11.69 13.62 7.05
N ALA A 364 12.62 12.82 6.52
CA ALA A 364 13.02 12.89 5.11
C ALA A 364 12.37 11.77 4.29
N THR A 365 11.77 12.13 3.16
CA THR A 365 11.32 11.13 2.17
C THR A 365 12.31 11.04 1.01
N LEU A 366 12.60 9.82 0.58
CA LEU A 366 13.30 9.59 -0.69
C LEU A 366 12.28 9.19 -1.74
N LEU A 367 12.47 9.70 -2.96
CA LEU A 367 11.72 9.26 -4.13
C LEU A 367 12.36 7.97 -4.65
N ALA A 368 11.56 6.94 -4.87
CA ALA A 368 12.06 5.66 -5.35
C ALA A 368 11.03 4.92 -6.21
N TYR A 369 11.52 3.95 -6.98
CA TYR A 369 10.71 2.90 -7.60
C TYR A 369 11.58 1.65 -7.79
N GLU A 370 10.97 0.48 -7.71
CA GLU A 370 11.68 -0.75 -8.06
C GLU A 370 11.60 -0.98 -9.56
N TRP A 371 12.75 -0.93 -10.21
CA TRP A 371 12.96 -1.39 -11.57
C TRP A 371 13.07 -2.91 -11.58
N THR A 372 11.96 -3.57 -11.93
CA THR A 372 11.77 -5.02 -11.83
C THR A 372 12.40 -5.77 -13.00
N GLY A 373 13.72 -5.69 -13.17
CA GLY A 373 14.44 -6.24 -14.32
C GLY A 373 14.24 -7.74 -14.58
N LYS A 374 14.64 -8.20 -15.78
CA LYS A 374 14.67 -9.64 -16.06
C LYS A 374 15.64 -10.34 -15.09
N MET A 375 15.19 -11.41 -14.44
CA MET A 375 16.03 -12.26 -13.59
C MET A 375 17.22 -12.86 -14.37
N PHE A 376 18.28 -13.25 -13.65
CA PHE A 376 19.47 -13.90 -14.17
C PHE A 376 19.15 -14.98 -15.23
N PRO A 377 19.81 -14.99 -16.40
CA PRO A 377 20.99 -14.20 -16.77
C PRO A 377 20.70 -12.76 -17.23
N GLY A 378 19.55 -12.19 -16.86
CA GLY A 378 19.25 -10.76 -17.01
C GLY A 378 19.82 -9.89 -15.88
N PRO A 379 19.49 -8.58 -15.91
CA PRO A 379 20.10 -7.61 -15.02
C PRO A 379 19.62 -7.66 -13.57
N GLY A 380 18.60 -8.46 -13.25
CA GLY A 380 17.97 -8.51 -11.93
C GLY A 380 17.25 -7.22 -11.55
N HIS A 381 16.60 -7.21 -10.38
CA HIS A 381 15.87 -6.01 -9.95
C HIS A 381 16.81 -4.99 -9.32
N LYS A 382 16.41 -3.72 -9.42
CA LYS A 382 17.13 -2.58 -8.83
C LYS A 382 16.13 -1.59 -8.26
N VAL A 383 16.42 -1.03 -7.09
CA VAL A 383 15.70 0.16 -6.63
C VAL A 383 16.38 1.39 -7.19
N VAL A 384 15.62 2.20 -7.92
CA VAL A 384 16.11 3.47 -8.47
C VAL A 384 15.65 4.60 -7.56
N TYR A 385 16.57 5.48 -7.20
CA TYR A 385 16.32 6.68 -6.41
C TYR A 385 16.65 7.90 -7.25
N PRO A 386 15.64 8.54 -7.90
CA PRO A 386 15.84 9.80 -8.59
C PRO A 386 16.17 10.92 -7.61
N PRO A 387 16.97 11.93 -8.00
CA PRO A 387 17.38 12.99 -7.08
C PRO A 387 16.28 14.02 -6.77
N LYS A 388 15.17 14.00 -7.52
CA LYS A 388 14.05 14.95 -7.39
C LYS A 388 12.83 14.47 -8.17
N VAL A 389 11.67 15.04 -7.82
CA VAL A 389 10.40 14.90 -8.57
C VAL A 389 10.45 15.55 -9.96
N GLY A 390 9.51 15.15 -10.83
CA GLY A 390 9.34 15.66 -12.18
C GLY A 390 10.27 15.02 -13.22
N LEU A 391 11.08 14.05 -12.80
CA LEU A 391 11.90 13.25 -13.71
C LEU A 391 11.08 12.08 -14.28
N PRO A 392 11.30 11.68 -15.54
CA PRO A 392 10.59 10.56 -16.13
C PRO A 392 11.03 9.25 -15.48
N ILE A 393 10.06 8.41 -15.12
CA ILE A 393 10.32 7.05 -14.66
C ILE A 393 11.00 6.22 -15.78
N LEU A 394 12.10 5.56 -15.45
CA LEU A 394 12.78 4.63 -16.36
C LEU A 394 12.17 3.25 -16.19
N SER A 395 11.41 2.81 -17.19
CA SER A 395 10.70 1.55 -17.16
C SER A 395 11.48 0.44 -17.86
N ARG A 396 11.49 -0.77 -17.29
CA ARG A 396 12.08 -1.99 -17.89
C ARG A 396 11.49 -2.32 -19.25
N ASP A 397 10.24 -1.93 -19.49
CA ASP A 397 9.57 -2.14 -20.77
C ASP A 397 10.24 -1.35 -21.90
N ASN A 398 10.86 -0.22 -21.55
CA ASN A 398 11.52 0.69 -22.49
C ASN A 398 13.05 0.59 -22.41
N VAL A 399 13.58 0.28 -21.22
CA VAL A 399 15.01 0.22 -20.90
C VAL A 399 15.28 -1.14 -20.23
N PRO A 400 15.23 -2.26 -20.97
CA PRO A 400 15.30 -3.62 -20.40
C PRO A 400 16.72 -4.03 -20.00
N GLU A 401 17.74 -3.41 -20.58
CA GLU A 401 19.15 -3.75 -20.36
C GLU A 401 19.72 -2.95 -19.19
N GLY A 402 20.49 -3.62 -18.32
CA GLY A 402 20.96 -2.99 -17.09
C GLY A 402 22.05 -1.94 -17.29
N ASP A 403 22.86 -2.03 -18.34
CA ASP A 403 23.84 -0.99 -18.72
C ASP A 403 23.14 0.29 -19.20
N ALA A 404 22.10 0.14 -20.03
CA ALA A 404 21.27 1.25 -20.48
C ALA A 404 20.49 1.90 -19.32
N LEU A 405 20.05 1.11 -18.33
CA LEU A 405 19.46 1.63 -17.11
C LEU A 405 20.49 2.45 -16.32
N VAL A 406 21.66 1.89 -16.03
CA VAL A 406 22.71 2.57 -15.25
C VAL A 406 23.12 3.89 -15.92
N ALA A 407 23.31 3.89 -17.23
CA ALA A 407 23.63 5.10 -17.98
C ALA A 407 22.53 6.17 -17.89
N GLN A 408 21.26 5.80 -18.05
CA GLN A 408 20.15 6.76 -17.96
C GLN A 408 19.89 7.25 -16.54
N VAL A 409 20.12 6.42 -15.52
CA VAL A 409 20.07 6.85 -14.13
C VAL A 409 21.20 7.85 -13.84
N ALA A 410 22.41 7.64 -14.39
CA ALA A 410 23.50 8.60 -14.32
C ALA A 410 23.13 9.95 -14.97
N ASP A 411 22.52 9.92 -16.16
CA ASP A 411 22.04 11.13 -16.86
C ASP A 411 20.99 11.89 -16.04
N GLN A 412 20.18 11.19 -15.25
CA GLN A 412 19.22 11.78 -14.32
C GLN A 412 19.86 12.27 -13.01
N GLY A 413 21.11 11.89 -12.71
CA GLY A 413 21.79 12.16 -11.45
C GLY A 413 21.26 11.34 -10.27
N GLY A 414 20.66 10.18 -10.54
CA GLY A 414 20.13 9.27 -9.52
C GLY A 414 21.09 8.14 -9.18
N ILE A 415 20.60 7.21 -8.35
CA ILE A 415 21.29 5.95 -8.04
C ILE A 415 20.38 4.75 -8.32
N ALA A 416 20.98 3.59 -8.63
CA ALA A 416 20.28 2.33 -8.90
C ALA A 416 20.92 1.18 -8.13
N VAL A 417 20.27 0.75 -7.05
CA VAL A 417 20.80 -0.23 -6.09
C VAL A 417 20.36 -1.64 -6.50
N PRO A 418 21.28 -2.58 -6.78
CA PRO A 418 20.92 -3.99 -6.95
C PRO A 418 20.26 -4.56 -5.71
N HIS A 419 19.10 -5.17 -5.92
CA HIS A 419 18.23 -5.73 -4.87
C HIS A 419 18.21 -7.26 -4.98
N HIS A 420 18.08 -7.95 -3.83
CA HIS A 420 18.01 -9.41 -3.68
C HIS A 420 18.88 -10.23 -4.68
N VAL A 421 20.16 -9.86 -4.78
CA VAL A 421 21.07 -10.26 -5.88
C VAL A 421 21.28 -11.77 -6.02
N GLY A 422 21.24 -12.52 -4.91
CA GLY A 422 21.32 -13.98 -4.92
C GLY A 422 20.06 -14.68 -5.44
N TRP A 423 18.98 -13.92 -5.68
CA TRP A 423 17.74 -14.39 -6.27
C TRP A 423 17.60 -13.98 -7.73
N THR A 424 17.70 -12.68 -8.04
CA THR A 424 17.45 -12.19 -9.41
C THR A 424 18.72 -11.84 -10.19
N GLY A 425 19.88 -11.79 -9.56
CA GLY A 425 21.13 -11.30 -10.14
C GLY A 425 21.31 -9.79 -9.98
N ALA A 426 22.50 -9.28 -10.31
CA ALA A 426 22.87 -7.88 -10.11
C ALA A 426 23.29 -7.12 -11.38
N ASN A 427 23.61 -7.82 -12.47
CA ASN A 427 24.31 -7.29 -13.65
C ASN A 427 25.71 -6.73 -13.35
N GLU A 428 26.62 -7.57 -12.83
CA GLU A 428 27.97 -7.15 -12.42
C GLU A 428 28.75 -6.41 -13.53
N GLU A 429 28.59 -6.80 -14.80
CA GLU A 429 29.26 -6.15 -15.94
C GLU A 429 28.85 -4.69 -16.15
N ALA A 430 27.63 -4.32 -15.74
CA ALA A 430 27.11 -2.96 -15.83
C ALA A 430 27.37 -2.14 -14.56
N HIS A 431 28.15 -2.66 -13.61
CA HIS A 431 28.37 -1.98 -12.33
C HIS A 431 29.18 -0.70 -12.50
N ASP A 432 28.56 0.43 -12.13
CA ASP A 432 29.21 1.73 -11.99
C ASP A 432 29.12 2.18 -10.51
N PRO A 433 30.24 2.33 -9.78
CA PRO A 433 30.20 2.72 -8.37
C PRO A 433 29.68 4.14 -8.12
N SER A 434 29.62 5.01 -9.14
CA SER A 434 29.03 6.35 -9.03
C SER A 434 27.50 6.33 -9.08
N VAL A 435 26.92 5.31 -9.71
CA VAL A 435 25.45 5.14 -9.88
C VAL A 435 24.92 4.05 -8.95
N GLN A 436 25.73 3.05 -8.65
CA GLN A 436 25.40 1.91 -7.79
C GLN A 436 26.32 1.88 -6.57
N PRO A 437 26.35 2.94 -5.75
CA PRO A 437 27.33 3.08 -4.67
C PRO A 437 27.11 2.07 -3.55
N VAL A 438 25.93 1.46 -3.46
CA VAL A 438 25.58 0.43 -2.46
C VAL A 438 24.83 -0.73 -3.11
N TRP A 439 24.98 -1.91 -2.51
CA TRP A 439 24.25 -3.13 -2.89
C TRP A 439 23.48 -3.67 -1.68
N GLU A 440 22.29 -4.20 -1.92
CA GLU A 440 21.48 -4.76 -0.85
C GLU A 440 22.05 -6.09 -0.34
N ILE A 441 22.26 -6.18 0.97
CA ILE A 441 22.72 -7.39 1.65
C ILE A 441 21.61 -8.10 2.42
N CYS A 442 20.47 -7.46 2.70
CA CYS A 442 19.39 -8.08 3.47
C CYS A 442 18.03 -7.43 3.18
N SER A 443 17.00 -8.26 3.07
CA SER A 443 15.57 -7.89 2.99
C SER A 443 14.66 -9.01 3.50
N CYS A 444 13.33 -8.87 3.36
CA CYS A 444 12.39 -9.95 3.70
C CYS A 444 12.67 -11.25 2.91
N HIS A 445 13.39 -11.15 1.79
CA HIS A 445 13.84 -12.28 1.00
C HIS A 445 15.09 -12.99 1.53
N GLY A 446 15.73 -12.45 2.58
CA GLY A 446 16.84 -13.05 3.32
C GLY A 446 18.13 -12.26 3.20
N CYS A 447 19.25 -12.90 3.51
CA CYS A 447 20.58 -12.27 3.52
C CYS A 447 21.43 -12.67 2.31
N TYR A 448 21.86 -11.68 1.55
CA TYR A 448 22.65 -11.79 0.32
C TYR A 448 24.14 -11.46 0.52
N GLU A 449 24.57 -11.25 1.76
CA GLU A 449 25.99 -11.04 2.09
C GLU A 449 26.84 -12.25 1.66
N SER A 450 26.41 -13.47 2.01
CA SER A 450 27.05 -14.72 1.60
C SER A 450 26.03 -15.86 1.55
N PHE A 451 26.28 -16.85 0.69
CA PHE A 451 25.35 -17.98 0.50
C PHE A 451 25.13 -18.85 1.76
N ALA A 452 26.11 -18.88 2.67
CA ALA A 452 26.07 -19.71 3.88
C ALA A 452 25.53 -18.96 5.12
N HIS A 453 24.97 -17.76 4.95
CA HIS A 453 24.50 -16.94 6.05
C HIS A 453 23.33 -17.61 6.81
N GLU A 454 23.32 -17.51 8.15
CA GLU A 454 22.37 -18.24 9.01
C GLU A 454 20.90 -17.84 8.80
N LEU A 455 20.66 -16.59 8.36
CA LEU A 455 19.31 -16.11 8.00
C LEU A 455 18.72 -16.81 6.77
N GLY A 456 19.56 -17.47 5.96
CA GLY A 456 19.17 -17.99 4.65
C GLY A 456 18.74 -16.90 3.68
N GLN A 457 18.36 -17.33 2.49
CA GLN A 457 17.98 -16.44 1.39
C GLN A 457 17.10 -17.14 0.37
N ARG A 458 16.34 -16.33 -0.35
CA ARG A 458 15.66 -16.76 -1.56
C ARG A 458 16.67 -16.80 -2.72
N GLY A 459 16.59 -17.84 -3.54
CA GLY A 459 17.49 -18.04 -4.69
C GLY A 459 18.77 -18.81 -4.36
N ASP A 460 19.48 -19.24 -5.42
CA ASP A 460 20.74 -20.03 -5.34
C ASP A 460 21.83 -19.48 -6.27
N LEU A 461 21.77 -18.18 -6.60
CA LEU A 461 22.78 -17.53 -7.43
C LEU A 461 24.03 -17.21 -6.59
N ARG A 462 24.78 -18.23 -6.22
CA ARG A 462 25.99 -18.12 -5.36
C ARG A 462 27.02 -17.15 -5.90
N ASP A 463 27.19 -17.17 -7.22
CA ASP A 463 28.12 -16.30 -7.92
C ASP A 463 27.67 -14.83 -7.99
N GLN A 464 26.43 -14.52 -7.59
CA GLN A 464 25.88 -13.16 -7.53
C GLN A 464 25.81 -12.63 -6.09
N MET A 465 26.20 -13.43 -5.08
CA MET A 465 26.25 -12.99 -3.68
C MET A 465 27.28 -11.87 -3.52
N VAL A 466 27.04 -10.98 -2.56
CA VAL A 466 27.87 -9.81 -2.34
C VAL A 466 29.33 -10.20 -2.05
N ASP A 467 29.58 -11.22 -1.24
CA ASP A 467 30.94 -11.72 -0.98
C ASP A 467 31.65 -12.23 -2.25
N ALA A 468 30.93 -12.89 -3.16
CA ALA A 468 31.47 -13.37 -4.42
C ALA A 468 31.87 -12.20 -5.32
N VAL A 469 31.02 -11.18 -5.44
CA VAL A 469 31.29 -9.98 -6.24
C VAL A 469 32.46 -9.17 -5.64
N LEU A 470 32.55 -9.04 -4.31
CA LEU A 470 33.67 -8.38 -3.65
C LEU A 470 35.01 -9.11 -3.89
N ARG A 471 35.02 -10.45 -3.91
CA ARG A 471 36.22 -11.26 -4.24
C ARG A 471 36.71 -11.05 -5.67
N ARG A 472 35.82 -10.67 -6.60
CA ARG A 472 36.17 -10.31 -7.99
C ARG A 472 36.75 -8.90 -8.12
N GLY A 473 36.77 -8.12 -7.03
CA GLY A 473 37.48 -6.84 -6.96
C GLY A 473 36.58 -5.61 -6.95
N HIS A 474 35.26 -5.77 -7.09
CA HIS A 474 34.30 -4.67 -7.00
C HIS A 474 34.31 -4.02 -5.61
N ARG A 475 33.91 -2.75 -5.55
CA ARG A 475 33.85 -1.94 -4.33
C ARG A 475 32.59 -1.10 -4.34
N PHE A 476 31.81 -1.25 -3.29
CA PHE A 476 30.55 -0.55 -3.03
C PHE A 476 30.25 -0.67 -1.52
N GLY A 477 29.38 0.19 -1.02
CA GLY A 477 28.82 0.09 0.33
C GLY A 477 27.67 -0.91 0.40
N PHE A 478 27.08 -1.05 1.58
CA PHE A 478 25.98 -1.99 1.82
C PHE A 478 24.74 -1.24 2.25
N ILE A 479 23.59 -1.81 1.90
CA ILE A 479 22.30 -1.40 2.42
C ILE A 479 21.47 -2.64 2.81
N ALA A 480 20.56 -2.46 3.75
CA ALA A 480 19.50 -3.41 4.05
C ALA A 480 18.18 -2.64 4.13
N SER A 481 17.16 -3.13 3.47
CA SER A 481 15.82 -2.54 3.42
C SER A 481 14.80 -3.65 3.63
N SER A 482 13.56 -3.34 4.03
CA SER A 482 12.62 -4.42 4.36
C SER A 482 12.11 -5.17 3.13
N ASP A 483 11.99 -4.48 1.99
CA ASP A 483 11.14 -4.93 0.88
C ASP A 483 9.71 -5.21 1.40
N GLY A 484 9.24 -4.27 2.21
CA GLY A 484 8.05 -4.41 3.03
C GLY A 484 6.80 -4.18 2.21
N HIS A 485 5.89 -5.15 2.20
CA HIS A 485 4.65 -5.12 1.43
C HIS A 485 3.44 -4.65 2.25
N GLY A 486 3.69 -4.08 3.43
CA GLY A 486 2.66 -3.66 4.38
C GLY A 486 1.95 -4.83 5.05
N LEU A 487 2.58 -6.00 5.10
CA LEU A 487 2.07 -7.26 5.66
C LEU A 487 2.67 -7.53 7.04
N LEU A 488 1.88 -8.13 7.94
CA LEU A 488 2.36 -8.60 9.24
C LEU A 488 3.42 -9.71 9.09
N TRP A 489 3.17 -10.58 8.11
CA TRP A 489 4.05 -11.69 7.73
C TRP A 489 4.41 -11.59 6.25
N HIS A 490 5.65 -11.17 5.96
CA HIS A 490 6.14 -11.02 4.60
C HIS A 490 6.40 -12.37 3.90
N HIS A 491 6.47 -12.30 2.57
CA HIS A 491 6.93 -13.40 1.73
C HIS A 491 8.43 -13.58 1.90
N GLY A 492 8.90 -14.83 2.03
CA GLY A 492 10.35 -15.10 2.00
C GLY A 492 10.83 -16.13 3.00
N VAL A 493 12.15 -16.19 3.18
CA VAL A 493 12.87 -17.21 3.96
C VAL A 493 13.17 -16.72 5.38
N ALA A 494 13.44 -15.42 5.55
CA ALA A 494 13.72 -14.79 6.84
C ALA A 494 12.48 -14.07 7.39
N ARG A 495 11.59 -14.81 8.08
CA ARG A 495 10.33 -14.24 8.58
C ARG A 495 10.39 -13.92 10.07
N LYS A 496 10.12 -12.67 10.40
CA LYS A 496 9.65 -12.23 11.71
C LYS A 496 8.31 -11.53 11.52
N ARG A 497 7.47 -11.53 12.56
CA ARG A 497 6.31 -10.64 12.60
C ARG A 497 6.88 -9.22 12.50
N ASP A 498 6.39 -8.44 11.56
CA ASP A 498 6.68 -7.01 11.54
C ASP A 498 6.11 -6.42 12.86
N PRO A 499 6.96 -5.74 13.68
CA PRO A 499 6.66 -5.41 15.07
C PRO A 499 5.34 -4.64 15.28
#